data_AF-A0A660SJS5-F1
#
_entry.id   AF-A0A660SJS5-F1
#
_cell.length_a   1.000
_cell.length_b   1.000
_cell.length_c   1.000
_cell.angle_alpha   90.00
_cell.angle_beta   90.00
_cell.angle_gamma   90.00
#
_symmetry.space_group_name_H-M   'P 1'
#
loop_
_entity.id
_entity.type
_entity.pdbx_description
1 polymer ?
#
loop_
_entity_poly.entity_id
_entity_poly.type
_entity_poly.pdbx_seq_one_letter_code
_entity_poly.pdbx_strand_id
1 'polypeptide(L)'
;MIYKKTGIYDVFHLYDSTENNITVYNDTDVQFEIYYFYKINAMDYRGNEGAYSNEIDTIIAHSSGISLKKAKQFSIRYSTIQSNGVFLFKLTNGIGKIIDTRIYDLSGRIIYKNIITPGNANVIERANIKKNGIYFIEFKYNKNRYVKKIVIL
;
A
#
# COMPACT_ATOMS: atom_id res chain seq x y z
N MET A 1 20.01 -8.21 8.37
CA MET A 1 18.71 -8.74 7.91
C MET A 1 17.94 -7.67 7.16
N ILE A 2 17.03 -8.09 6.29
CA ILE A 2 16.21 -7.25 5.42
C ILE A 2 14.75 -7.50 5.75
N TYR A 3 14.04 -6.42 6.05
CA TYR A 3 12.62 -6.45 6.37
C TYR A 3 11.84 -5.75 5.27
N LYS A 4 10.70 -6.32 4.90
CA LYS A 4 9.84 -5.83 3.81
C LYS A 4 8.40 -5.75 4.29
N LYS A 5 7.67 -4.74 3.80
CA LYS A 5 6.22 -4.69 3.84
C LYS A 5 5.69 -4.02 2.57
N THR A 6 4.44 -4.30 2.20
CA THR A 6 3.81 -3.75 0.99
C THR A 6 2.82 -2.62 1.30
N GLY A 7 2.20 -2.68 2.48
CA GLY A 7 1.32 -1.63 2.97
C GLY A 7 2.04 -0.62 3.85
N ILE A 8 1.69 0.65 3.71
CA ILE A 8 2.22 1.70 4.59
C ILE A 8 1.92 1.45 6.07
N TYR A 9 0.83 0.73 6.36
CA TYR A 9 0.40 0.33 7.69
C TYR A 9 0.65 -1.14 8.00
N ASP A 10 1.17 -1.92 7.05
CA ASP A 10 1.55 -3.31 7.33
C ASP A 10 2.71 -3.35 8.34
N VAL A 11 2.86 -4.50 8.98
CA VAL A 11 3.99 -4.77 9.85
C VAL A 11 5.19 -5.18 8.97
N PHE A 12 6.39 -4.77 9.37
CA PHE A 12 7.60 -5.27 8.75
C PHE A 12 7.80 -6.73 9.11
N HIS A 13 7.96 -7.57 8.11
CA HIS A 13 8.33 -8.97 8.30
C HIS A 13 9.78 -9.17 7.85
N LEU A 14 10.51 -10.05 8.52
CA LEU A 14 11.80 -10.53 8.02
C LEU A 14 11.53 -11.13 6.64
N TYR A 15 12.17 -10.54 5.64
CA TYR A 15 12.02 -10.94 4.25
C TYR A 15 13.22 -11.74 3.78
N ASP A 16 14.41 -11.27 4.10
CA ASP A 16 15.66 -11.91 3.67
C ASP A 16 16.84 -11.56 4.58
N SER A 17 18.00 -12.15 4.32
CA SER A 17 19.28 -11.81 4.93
C SER A 17 20.39 -11.86 3.89
N THR A 18 21.49 -11.19 4.18
CA THR A 18 22.69 -11.22 3.35
C THR A 18 23.85 -11.74 4.17
N GLU A 19 24.89 -12.20 3.48
CA GLU A 19 26.18 -12.51 4.11
C GLU A 19 26.84 -11.25 4.71
N ASN A 20 27.91 -11.45 5.47
CA ASN A 20 28.67 -10.36 6.08
C ASN A 20 29.24 -9.40 5.02
N ASN A 21 29.28 -8.11 5.35
CA ASN A 21 29.85 -7.03 4.53
C ASN A 21 29.18 -6.80 3.16
N ILE A 22 27.97 -7.33 2.95
CA ILE A 22 27.16 -7.01 1.77
C ILE A 22 26.49 -5.65 1.99
N THR A 23 26.76 -4.70 1.10
CA THR A 23 26.22 -3.32 1.16
C THR A 23 25.13 -3.05 0.13
N VAL A 24 24.86 -4.01 -0.75
CA VAL A 24 23.84 -3.92 -1.81
C VAL A 24 22.99 -5.18 -1.79
N TYR A 25 21.67 -5.00 -1.80
CA TYR A 25 20.70 -6.07 -1.93
C TYR A 25 19.79 -5.78 -3.12
N ASN A 26 19.52 -6.80 -3.95
CA ASN A 26 18.64 -6.68 -5.10
C ASN A 26 17.41 -7.57 -4.90
N ASP A 27 16.26 -6.96 -4.64
CA ASP A 27 14.98 -7.65 -4.50
C ASP A 27 14.38 -7.91 -5.89
N THR A 28 14.46 -9.16 -6.36
CA THR A 28 14.00 -9.55 -7.69
C THR A 28 12.54 -10.01 -7.75
N ASP A 29 11.88 -10.19 -6.60
CA ASP A 29 10.51 -10.72 -6.52
C ASP A 29 9.46 -9.59 -6.44
N VAL A 30 9.84 -8.38 -6.88
CA VAL A 30 8.97 -7.22 -6.90
C VAL A 30 8.01 -7.24 -8.10
N GLN A 31 6.78 -6.78 -7.86
CA GLN A 31 5.74 -6.66 -8.87
C GLN A 31 5.47 -5.20 -9.22
N PHE A 32 5.00 -4.97 -10.43
CA PHE A 32 4.60 -3.64 -10.88
C PHE A 32 3.44 -3.07 -10.04
N GLU A 33 3.47 -1.76 -9.85
CA GLU A 33 2.44 -0.97 -9.17
C GLU A 33 2.19 -1.33 -7.68
N ILE A 34 3.06 -2.17 -7.12
CA ILE A 34 3.13 -2.46 -5.69
C ILE A 34 4.15 -1.53 -5.04
N TYR A 35 3.76 -0.89 -3.94
CA TYR A 35 4.70 -0.17 -3.09
C TYR A 35 5.40 -1.18 -2.19
N TYR A 36 6.70 -0.99 -2.02
CA TYR A 36 7.51 -1.74 -1.08
C TYR A 36 8.19 -0.78 -0.13
N PHE A 37 8.22 -1.15 1.14
CA PHE A 37 8.94 -0.44 2.18
C PHE A 37 9.98 -1.39 2.74
N TYR A 38 11.20 -0.88 2.93
CA TYR A 38 12.32 -1.67 3.44
C TYR A 38 12.95 -1.00 4.65
N LYS A 39 13.41 -1.85 5.58
CA LYS A 39 14.31 -1.51 6.69
C LYS A 39 15.31 -2.63 6.81
N ILE A 40 16.49 -2.29 7.32
CA ILE A 40 17.54 -3.27 7.59
C ILE A 40 18.06 -3.10 9.01
N ASN A 41 18.61 -4.16 9.57
CA ASN A 41 19.48 -4.10 10.75
C ASN A 41 20.66 -5.06 10.56
N ALA A 42 21.71 -4.87 11.36
CA ALA A 42 22.82 -5.82 11.43
C ALA A 42 22.55 -6.84 12.55
N MET A 43 23.05 -8.06 12.39
CA MET A 43 23.03 -9.09 13.43
C MET A 43 24.47 -9.54 13.69
N ASP A 44 24.86 -9.66 14.96
CA ASP A 44 26.18 -10.18 15.32
C ASP A 44 26.24 -11.72 15.33
N TYR A 45 27.44 -12.28 15.54
CA TYR A 45 27.65 -13.74 15.56
C TYR A 45 26.98 -14.45 16.73
N ARG A 46 26.52 -13.70 17.75
CA ARG A 46 25.77 -14.23 18.91
C ARG A 46 24.26 -14.14 18.70
N GLY A 47 23.81 -13.62 17.56
CA GLY A 47 22.40 -13.42 17.24
C GLY A 47 21.81 -12.13 17.80
N ASN A 48 22.63 -11.19 18.30
CA ASN A 48 22.12 -9.91 18.76
C ASN A 48 21.81 -9.00 17.56
N GLU A 49 20.61 -8.43 17.56
CA GLU A 49 20.17 -7.49 16.53
C GLU A 49 20.53 -6.04 16.90
N GLY A 50 21.12 -5.33 15.96
CA GLY A 50 21.34 -3.89 16.05
C GLY A 50 20.06 -3.08 15.79
N ALA A 51 20.18 -1.76 15.93
CA ALA A 51 19.08 -0.85 15.61
C ALA A 51 18.70 -0.91 14.11
N TYR A 52 17.42 -0.70 13.83
CA TYR A 52 16.92 -0.58 12.46
C TYR A 52 17.43 0.67 11.77
N SER A 53 17.63 0.57 10.46
CA SER A 53 17.84 1.70 9.56
C SER A 53 16.58 2.56 9.45
N ASN A 54 16.74 3.71 8.80
CA ASN A 54 15.61 4.47 8.27
C ASN A 54 14.79 3.60 7.29
N GLU A 55 13.49 3.89 7.23
CA GLU A 55 12.58 3.31 6.24
C GLU A 55 12.85 3.93 4.87
N ILE A 56 12.92 3.09 3.83
CA ILE A 56 12.90 3.53 2.44
C ILE A 56 11.66 2.96 1.74
N ASP A 57 11.04 3.72 0.84
CA ASP A 57 9.91 3.27 0.04
C ASP A 57 10.15 3.42 -1.47
N THR A 58 9.62 2.48 -2.24
CA THR A 58 9.68 2.50 -3.71
C THR A 58 8.43 1.87 -4.33
N ILE A 59 8.19 2.19 -5.60
CA ILE A 59 7.17 1.56 -6.44
C ILE A 59 7.79 1.26 -7.80
N ILE A 60 7.61 0.03 -8.28
CA ILE A 60 8.03 -0.33 -9.63
C ILE A 60 6.94 0.12 -10.60
N ALA A 61 7.24 1.14 -11.40
CA ALA A 61 6.31 1.65 -12.40
C ALA A 61 6.30 0.76 -13.64
N HIS A 62 5.13 0.58 -14.26
CA HIS A 62 5.07 0.08 -15.64
C HIS A 62 5.76 1.12 -16.55
N SER A 63 6.81 0.70 -17.26
CA SER A 63 7.41 1.47 -18.36
C SER A 63 6.56 1.38 -19.64
N SER A 64 5.24 1.52 -19.52
CA SER A 64 4.40 1.74 -20.70
C SER A 64 4.65 3.18 -21.16
N GLY A 65 5.43 3.35 -22.23
CA GLY A 65 5.89 4.61 -22.84
C GLY A 65 4.79 5.56 -23.36
N ILE A 66 3.61 5.56 -22.74
CA ILE A 66 2.58 6.57 -22.93
C ILE A 66 2.76 7.56 -21.78
N SER A 67 3.35 8.71 -22.10
CA SER A 67 3.33 9.87 -21.22
C SER A 67 1.90 10.40 -21.15
N LEU A 68 1.06 9.71 -20.36
CA LEU A 68 -0.09 10.35 -19.77
C LEU A 68 0.51 11.50 -18.98
N LYS A 69 0.21 12.76 -19.36
CA LYS A 69 0.35 13.86 -18.42
C LYS A 69 -0.34 13.39 -17.16
N LYS A 70 0.47 13.02 -16.16
CA LYS A 70 0.04 12.50 -14.87
C LYS A 70 -0.70 13.66 -14.23
N ALA A 71 -1.99 13.84 -14.57
CA ALA A 71 -2.89 14.58 -13.72
C ALA A 71 -2.61 14.04 -12.32
N LYS A 72 -2.40 14.91 -11.32
CA LYS A 72 -2.15 14.50 -9.92
C LYS A 72 -3.27 13.55 -9.50
N GLN A 73 -3.07 12.28 -9.79
CA GLN A 73 -4.06 11.22 -9.69
C GLN A 73 -4.12 10.92 -8.20
N PHE A 74 -5.31 10.66 -7.69
CA PHE A 74 -5.45 10.26 -6.30
C PHE A 74 -4.55 9.06 -6.04
N SER A 75 -3.46 9.25 -5.29
CA SER A 75 -2.61 8.15 -4.88
C SER A 75 -3.31 7.44 -3.72
N ILE A 76 -3.71 6.20 -3.98
CA ILE A 76 -4.30 5.31 -2.99
C ILE A 76 -3.18 4.38 -2.52
N ARG A 77 -2.70 4.61 -1.30
CA ARG A 77 -1.85 3.64 -0.60
C ARG A 77 -2.77 2.79 0.25
N TYR A 78 -2.66 1.47 0.15
CA TYR A 78 -3.45 0.55 0.97
C TYR A 78 -2.53 -0.43 1.70
N SER A 79 -3.04 -1.05 2.76
CA SER A 79 -2.39 -2.15 3.48
C SER A 79 -3.35 -3.34 3.55
N THR A 80 -2.82 -4.55 3.41
CA THR A 80 -3.61 -5.79 3.46
C THR A 80 -3.67 -6.40 4.86
N ILE A 81 -3.22 -5.70 5.92
CA ILE A 81 -3.21 -6.15 7.32
C ILE A 81 -4.33 -7.16 7.63
N GLN A 82 -3.95 -8.43 7.70
CA GLN A 82 -4.83 -9.57 7.98
C GLN A 82 -5.15 -9.74 9.48
N SER A 83 -4.79 -8.78 10.33
CA SER A 83 -5.26 -8.79 11.72
C SER A 83 -6.67 -8.17 11.79
N ASN A 84 -7.68 -9.05 11.71
CA ASN A 84 -9.13 -8.75 11.82
C ASN A 84 -9.86 -8.24 10.57
N GLY A 85 -9.32 -8.46 9.36
CA GLY A 85 -10.02 -8.15 8.10
C GLY A 85 -10.16 -6.65 7.81
N VAL A 86 -9.20 -5.84 8.26
CA VAL A 86 -9.28 -4.37 8.13
C VAL A 86 -8.44 -3.90 6.95
N PHE A 87 -9.10 -3.44 5.89
CA PHE A 87 -8.46 -2.73 4.80
C PHE A 87 -8.31 -1.25 5.16
N LEU A 88 -7.06 -0.78 5.25
CA LEU A 88 -6.73 0.63 5.43
C LEU A 88 -6.29 1.24 4.11
N PHE A 89 -6.76 2.44 3.80
CA PHE A 89 -6.22 3.22 2.70
C PHE A 89 -6.00 4.68 3.06
N LYS A 90 -4.99 5.30 2.44
CA LYS A 90 -4.60 6.69 2.58
C LYS A 90 -4.80 7.43 1.27
N LEU A 91 -5.45 8.60 1.34
CA LEU A 91 -5.62 9.53 0.23
C LEU A 91 -4.62 10.68 0.34
N THR A 92 -3.74 10.85 -0.65
CA THR A 92 -2.64 11.86 -0.59
C THR A 92 -2.85 13.10 -1.48
N ASN A 93 -3.75 13.05 -2.46
CA ASN A 93 -4.01 14.16 -3.41
C ASN A 93 -5.47 14.68 -3.38
N GLY A 94 -6.23 14.30 -2.34
CA GLY A 94 -7.67 14.62 -2.18
C GLY A 94 -7.98 15.70 -1.15
N ILE A 95 -6.98 16.48 -0.73
CA ILE A 95 -7.11 17.51 0.31
C ILE A 95 -8.18 18.53 -0.12
N GLY A 96 -9.15 18.81 0.78
CA GLY A 96 -10.22 19.77 0.53
C GLY A 96 -11.39 19.28 -0.33
N LYS A 97 -11.49 17.97 -0.60
CA LYS A 97 -12.50 17.39 -1.49
C LYS A 97 -13.40 16.39 -0.76
N ILE A 98 -14.71 16.44 -1.01
CA ILE A 98 -15.66 15.40 -0.58
C ILE A 98 -15.50 14.20 -1.54
N ILE A 99 -15.19 13.03 -0.99
CA ILE A 99 -14.88 11.83 -1.77
C ILE A 99 -15.84 10.72 -1.39
N ASP A 100 -16.68 10.29 -2.34
CA ASP A 100 -17.50 9.08 -2.20
C ASP A 100 -16.60 7.87 -2.48
N THR A 101 -16.40 7.05 -1.45
CA THR A 101 -15.58 5.85 -1.52
C THR A 101 -16.46 4.61 -1.43
N ARG A 102 -16.26 3.69 -2.36
CA ARG A 102 -16.99 2.41 -2.41
C ARG A 102 -16.04 1.26 -2.65
N ILE A 103 -16.32 0.11 -2.06
CA ILE A 103 -15.63 -1.14 -2.40
C ILE A 103 -16.67 -2.13 -2.89
N TYR A 104 -16.34 -2.77 -4.01
CA TYR A 104 -17.15 -3.78 -4.67
C TYR A 104 -16.46 -5.14 -4.55
N ASP A 105 -17.23 -6.20 -4.31
CA ASP A 105 -16.74 -7.56 -4.56
C ASP A 105 -16.78 -7.90 -6.06
N LEU A 106 -16.26 -9.08 -6.45
CA LEU A 106 -16.23 -9.57 -7.83
C LEU A 106 -17.62 -9.65 -8.50
N SER A 107 -18.70 -9.74 -7.72
CA SER A 107 -20.06 -9.76 -8.26
C SER A 107 -20.58 -8.34 -8.58
N GLY A 108 -19.82 -7.30 -8.23
CA GLY A 108 -20.24 -5.91 -8.35
C GLY A 108 -21.10 -5.44 -7.18
N ARG A 109 -21.25 -6.24 -6.12
CA ARG A 109 -21.97 -5.82 -4.92
C ARG A 109 -21.12 -4.89 -4.08
N ILE A 110 -21.69 -3.79 -3.62
CA ILE A 110 -21.04 -2.84 -2.70
C ILE A 110 -20.93 -3.50 -1.31
N ILE A 111 -19.71 -3.65 -0.82
CA ILE A 111 -19.40 -4.21 0.51
C ILE A 111 -18.90 -3.16 1.51
N TYR A 112 -18.53 -1.99 1.01
CA TYR A 112 -18.17 -0.83 1.83
C TYR A 112 -18.57 0.44 1.08
N LYS A 113 -19.07 1.42 1.83
CA LYS A 113 -19.39 2.76 1.34
C LYS A 113 -19.12 3.76 2.44
N ASN A 114 -18.39 4.83 2.12
CA ASN A 114 -18.22 5.96 3.01
C ASN A 114 -18.08 7.26 2.22
N ILE A 115 -18.50 8.38 2.82
CA ILE A 115 -18.28 9.71 2.28
C ILE A 115 -17.20 10.36 3.14
N ILE A 116 -16.05 10.60 2.53
CA ILE A 116 -14.93 11.26 3.17
C ILE A 116 -15.10 12.76 2.98
N THR A 117 -15.43 13.46 4.04
CA THR A 117 -15.51 14.93 4.07
C THR A 117 -14.16 15.48 4.52
N PRO A 118 -13.58 16.46 3.82
CA PRO A 118 -12.18 16.83 4.04
C PRO A 118 -11.96 17.48 5.40
N GLY A 119 -10.97 16.95 6.14
CA GLY A 119 -10.10 17.73 7.02
C GLY A 119 -8.72 17.90 6.37
N ASN A 120 -7.88 18.80 6.91
CA ASN A 120 -6.55 19.16 6.40
C ASN A 120 -5.50 18.03 6.38
N ALA A 121 -5.88 16.76 6.57
CA ALA A 121 -4.93 15.66 6.68
C ALA A 121 -5.43 14.39 6.00
N ASN A 122 -4.44 13.54 5.70
CA ASN A 122 -4.59 12.16 5.26
C ASN A 122 -5.73 11.45 6.00
N VAL A 123 -6.77 11.03 5.28
CA VAL A 123 -7.88 10.27 5.87
C VAL A 123 -7.52 8.79 5.85
N ILE A 124 -7.64 8.16 7.02
CA ILE A 124 -7.49 6.72 7.21
C ILE A 124 -8.88 6.13 7.31
N GLU A 125 -9.24 5.30 6.35
CA GLU A 125 -10.51 4.61 6.32
C GLU A 125 -10.35 3.12 6.62
N ARG A 126 -11.35 2.54 7.26
CA ARG A 126 -11.37 1.12 7.66
C ARG A 126 -12.55 0.42 6.99
N ALA A 127 -12.26 -0.51 6.08
CA ALA A 127 -13.26 -1.44 5.57
C ALA A 127 -13.05 -2.83 6.15
N ASN A 128 -14.08 -3.41 6.79
CA ASN A 128 -14.03 -4.74 7.39
C ASN A 128 -14.36 -5.81 6.34
N ILE A 129 -13.35 -6.22 5.58
CA ILE A 129 -13.45 -7.22 4.51
C ILE A 129 -12.87 -8.53 5.03
N LYS A 130 -13.76 -9.45 5.43
CA LYS A 130 -13.40 -10.70 6.12
C LYS A 130 -13.13 -11.89 5.20
N LYS A 131 -13.32 -11.74 3.90
CA LYS A 131 -13.16 -12.82 2.92
C LYS A 131 -11.99 -12.52 2.01
N ASN A 132 -11.25 -13.57 1.68
CA ASN A 132 -10.25 -13.51 0.64
C ASN A 132 -10.95 -13.41 -0.72
N GLY A 133 -10.38 -12.63 -1.61
CA GLY A 133 -10.95 -12.43 -2.93
C GLY A 133 -10.41 -11.19 -3.63
N ILE A 134 -10.92 -10.99 -4.84
CA ILE A 134 -10.68 -9.78 -5.62
C ILE A 134 -11.79 -8.78 -5.31
N TYR A 135 -11.39 -7.54 -5.11
CA TYR A 135 -12.28 -6.42 -4.88
C TYR A 135 -11.88 -5.24 -5.76
N PHE A 136 -12.80 -4.30 -5.92
CA PHE A 136 -12.54 -3.04 -6.62
C PHE A 136 -12.87 -1.88 -5.70
N ILE A 137 -11.91 -1.00 -5.45
CA ILE A 137 -12.15 0.25 -4.74
C ILE A 137 -12.39 1.37 -5.74
N GLU A 138 -13.47 2.12 -5.52
CA GLU A 138 -13.87 3.28 -6.30
C GLU A 138 -13.80 4.54 -5.45
N PHE A 139 -13.26 5.60 -6.04
CA PHE A 139 -13.30 6.96 -5.53
C PHE A 139 -13.97 7.87 -6.54
N LYS A 140 -15.01 8.57 -6.09
CA LYS A 140 -15.71 9.59 -6.87
C LYS A 140 -15.52 10.96 -6.24
N TYR A 141 -15.11 11.91 -7.07
CA TYR A 141 -15.00 13.32 -6.72
C TYR A 141 -15.44 14.17 -7.91
N ASN A 142 -16.43 15.04 -7.71
CA ASN A 142 -17.10 15.78 -8.79
C ASN A 142 -17.52 14.82 -9.92
N LYS A 143 -17.03 15.04 -11.15
CA LYS A 143 -17.27 14.19 -12.32
C LYS A 143 -16.19 13.11 -12.51
N ASN A 144 -15.16 13.08 -11.67
CA ASN A 144 -14.05 12.15 -11.79
C ASN A 144 -14.33 10.86 -11.03
N ARG A 145 -13.95 9.74 -11.65
CA ARG A 145 -14.07 8.39 -11.10
C ARG A 145 -12.72 7.69 -11.23
N TYR A 146 -12.23 7.15 -10.13
CA TYR A 146 -11.01 6.35 -10.07
C TYR A 146 -11.37 4.98 -9.52
N VAL A 147 -10.89 3.92 -10.17
CA VAL A 147 -11.13 2.54 -9.74
C VAL A 147 -9.80 1.80 -9.69
N LYS A 148 -9.56 1.05 -8.61
CA LYS A 148 -8.38 0.20 -8.46
C LYS A 148 -8.80 -1.21 -8.05
N LYS A 149 -8.22 -2.22 -8.72
CA LYS A 149 -8.33 -3.62 -8.31
C LYS A 149 -7.46 -3.83 -7.06
N ILE A 150 -8.00 -4.53 -6.08
CA ILE A 150 -7.30 -4.96 -4.87
C ILE A 150 -7.52 -6.47 -4.71
N VAL A 151 -6.49 -7.17 -4.25
CA VAL A 151 -6.54 -8.60 -3.95
C VAL A 151 -6.31 -8.73 -2.46
N ILE A 152 -7.25 -9.39 -1.77
CA ILE A 152 -7.15 -9.70 -0.35
C ILE A 152 -6.94 -11.21 -0.28
N LEU A 153 -5.80 -11.60 0.29
CA LEU A 153 -5.39 -12.98 0.53
C LEU A 153 -5.55 -13.34 2.01
#